data_AF-A0A9P9DEM3-F1
#
_entry.id   AF-A0A9P9DEM3-F1
#
_cell.length_a   1.000
_cell.length_b   1.000
_cell.length_c   1.000
_cell.angle_alpha   90.00
_cell.angle_beta   90.00
_cell.angle_gamma   90.00
#
_symmetry.space_group_name_H-M   'P 1'
#
loop_
_entity.id
_entity.type
_entity.pdbx_description
1 polymer ?
#
loop_
_entity_poly.entity_id
_entity_poly.type
_entity_poly.pdbx_seq_one_letter_code
_entity_poly.pdbx_strand_id
1 'polypeptide(L)'
;MPHSISPESTPVDDTSRTVSQVSQVETLKVESQDVDMPEAADAESEADAEKKVNLEDIFDDDDDDDEFASSAPQIKEELSQPAPINITSKSTFSDPEIMKAFYQRLFPFRYLFQWLNHAPKPTNDFGHREFAFTLPNDAYLRYQSFPTADLLRKQCVELLPSRFEIGPVYSTNPRDRKTVRKASAFRPISKELVFDIDMTDYDDIRTCCTGASICHKCWAFITMAIKVIDVALREDFGFKHIMWVYSGRRGAHAWVCDKRAREMDDSRRRAIAGYLELLKGGDQSGKKVNVKRPLHPHLERSLDILKHHFQTTILYEQDPWSTEKFAHLLQLIPDPGLKAALQKKWDSAPSRPSASKWADIDTLAKSGALSKSSKDLLEAKQDIVLEYTYPRLDAEVSKKLNHLLKSPFVVHPGTGRVCVPIDVRKVEEFDPLGVPTVTELLAEIDEWEGDETDKKIPDWEKTSLKPYVDFFRGFIAGLLREEKGGVKREREGEDMEF
;
A
#
# COMPACT_ATOMS: atom_id res chain seq x y z
N MET A 1 -15.29 -52.37 41.41
CA MET A 1 -16.51 -52.22 40.60
C MET A 1 -16.42 -50.88 39.87
N PRO A 2 -16.62 -50.80 38.55
CA PRO A 2 -15.46 -50.76 37.65
C PRO A 2 -15.44 -49.66 36.55
N HIS A 3 -14.28 -49.53 35.89
CA HIS A 3 -13.93 -48.97 34.55
C HIS A 3 -14.07 -47.43 34.33
N SER A 4 -13.19 -46.72 33.59
CA SER A 4 -12.46 -47.07 32.36
C SER A 4 -11.17 -46.23 32.13
N ILE A 5 -10.31 -46.77 31.27
CA ILE A 5 -8.99 -46.30 30.81
C ILE A 5 -9.15 -45.78 29.35
N SER A 6 -8.38 -44.75 28.96
CA SER A 6 -8.07 -44.24 27.59
C SER A 6 -7.42 -45.34 26.67
N PRO A 7 -6.89 -45.12 25.42
CA PRO A 7 -6.61 -43.88 24.65
C PRO A 7 -6.69 -43.96 23.07
N GLU A 8 -6.30 -42.83 22.43
CA GLU A 8 -5.48 -42.63 21.20
C GLU A 8 -5.84 -42.99 19.73
N SER A 9 -5.58 -41.98 18.87
CA SER A 9 -4.90 -41.97 17.54
C SER A 9 -5.66 -42.14 16.20
N THR A 10 -5.62 -41.05 15.40
CA THR A 10 -5.44 -40.83 13.92
C THR A 10 -5.58 -42.01 12.93
N PRO A 11 -6.06 -41.81 11.66
CA PRO A 11 -5.26 -41.13 10.61
C PRO A 11 -6.03 -40.42 9.44
N VAL A 12 -5.20 -39.85 8.55
CA VAL A 12 -5.40 -39.17 7.27
C VAL A 12 -5.91 -40.11 6.16
N ASP A 13 -6.75 -39.67 5.23
CA ASP A 13 -6.53 -39.95 3.79
C ASP A 13 -7.32 -39.04 2.82
N ASP A 14 -6.69 -38.90 1.66
CA ASP A 14 -7.00 -38.13 0.45
C ASP A 14 -8.11 -38.76 -0.40
N THR A 15 -8.86 -37.98 -1.20
CA THR A 15 -9.32 -38.39 -2.56
C THR A 15 -10.17 -37.32 -3.25
N SER A 16 -9.74 -36.98 -4.47
CA SER A 16 -10.52 -36.36 -5.53
C SER A 16 -11.78 -37.15 -5.89
N ARG A 17 -12.86 -36.47 -6.28
CA ARG A 17 -13.66 -36.79 -7.49
C ARG A 17 -14.76 -35.76 -7.77
N THR A 18 -14.67 -35.18 -8.96
CA THR A 18 -15.73 -34.55 -9.73
C THR A 18 -16.95 -35.46 -9.90
N VAL A 19 -18.15 -34.94 -9.63
CA VAL A 19 -19.41 -35.45 -10.18
C VAL A 19 -20.25 -34.28 -10.67
N SER A 20 -20.47 -34.27 -11.97
CA SER A 20 -21.38 -33.41 -12.70
C SER A 20 -22.82 -33.65 -12.27
N GLN A 21 -23.60 -32.58 -12.07
CA GLN A 21 -25.05 -32.64 -12.25
C GLN A 21 -25.49 -31.51 -13.16
N VAL A 22 -25.98 -31.97 -14.32
CA VAL A 22 -26.66 -31.22 -15.37
C VAL A 22 -28.08 -30.97 -14.88
N SER A 23 -28.52 -29.72 -14.89
CA SER A 23 -29.94 -29.37 -14.81
C SER A 23 -30.31 -28.69 -16.13
N GLN A 24 -31.09 -29.42 -16.93
CA GLN A 24 -31.72 -28.97 -18.15
C GLN A 24 -32.70 -27.84 -17.83
N VAL A 25 -32.62 -26.72 -18.55
CA VAL A 25 -33.76 -25.83 -18.76
C VAL A 25 -33.85 -25.58 -20.25
N GLU A 26 -34.98 -25.99 -20.81
CA GLU A 26 -35.32 -25.92 -22.21
C GLU A 26 -35.46 -24.47 -22.70
N THR A 27 -34.98 -24.33 -23.93
CA THR A 27 -35.18 -23.30 -24.94
C THR A 27 -36.58 -22.68 -25.00
N LEU A 28 -36.62 -21.34 -25.07
CA LEU A 28 -37.58 -20.62 -25.89
C LEU A 28 -36.81 -19.81 -26.95
N LYS A 29 -37.01 -20.21 -28.21
CA LYS A 29 -36.60 -19.48 -29.41
C LYS A 29 -37.49 -18.26 -29.59
N VAL A 30 -36.90 -17.11 -29.91
CA VAL A 30 -37.59 -16.05 -30.67
C VAL A 30 -36.65 -15.66 -31.81
N GLU A 31 -37.20 -15.72 -33.01
CA GLU A 31 -36.53 -15.53 -34.30
C GLU A 31 -36.20 -14.06 -34.59
N SER A 32 -35.19 -13.95 -35.45
CA SER A 32 -34.58 -12.78 -36.09
C SER A 32 -35.53 -11.94 -36.93
N GLN A 33 -35.32 -10.62 -36.92
CA GLN A 33 -35.59 -9.76 -38.08
C GLN A 33 -34.45 -8.76 -38.27
N ASP A 34 -33.78 -8.89 -39.42
CA ASP A 34 -32.86 -7.94 -40.03
C ASP A 34 -33.60 -6.67 -40.47
N VAL A 35 -33.00 -5.50 -40.29
CA VAL A 35 -33.32 -4.30 -41.08
C VAL A 35 -32.03 -3.51 -41.35
N ASP A 36 -31.86 -3.19 -42.64
CA ASP A 36 -30.73 -2.58 -43.33
C ASP A 36 -30.25 -1.20 -42.84
N MET A 37 -28.96 -0.95 -43.05
CA MET A 37 -28.31 0.36 -43.10
C MET A 37 -28.37 0.96 -44.51
N PRO A 38 -28.41 2.29 -44.67
CA PRO A 38 -27.85 2.95 -45.85
C PRO A 38 -26.53 3.69 -45.55
N GLU A 39 -25.63 3.65 -46.54
CA GLU A 39 -24.29 4.25 -46.58
C GLU A 39 -24.28 5.78 -46.83
N ALA A 40 -23.21 6.38 -46.29
CA ALA A 40 -22.36 7.51 -46.71
C ALA A 40 -22.80 8.61 -47.69
N ALA A 41 -22.40 9.85 -47.34
CA ALA A 41 -21.91 10.85 -48.29
C ALA A 41 -20.80 11.72 -47.65
N ASP A 42 -19.76 11.96 -48.46
CA ASP A 42 -18.52 12.70 -48.20
C ASP A 42 -18.66 14.20 -47.88
N ALA A 43 -17.67 14.77 -47.19
CA ALA A 43 -17.21 16.15 -47.42
C ALA A 43 -15.75 16.35 -46.93
N GLU A 44 -15.04 17.21 -47.66
CA GLU A 44 -13.60 17.34 -47.82
C GLU A 44 -12.83 18.10 -46.71
N SER A 45 -11.51 18.03 -46.86
CA SER A 45 -10.38 18.58 -46.09
C SER A 45 -10.24 20.10 -46.08
N GLU A 46 -9.71 20.67 -44.98
CA GLU A 46 -8.82 21.86 -45.00
C GLU A 46 -7.80 21.80 -43.85
N ALA A 47 -6.60 22.34 -44.11
CA ALA A 47 -5.38 22.26 -43.32
C ALA A 47 -5.02 23.56 -42.59
N ASP A 48 -4.35 23.38 -41.43
CA ASP A 48 -3.38 24.21 -40.69
C ASP A 48 -3.59 25.72 -40.42
N ALA A 49 -3.53 26.03 -39.12
CA ALA A 49 -2.81 27.21 -38.60
C ALA A 49 -2.32 26.94 -37.16
N GLU A 50 -1.01 26.73 -37.00
CA GLU A 50 -0.33 26.62 -35.70
C GLU A 50 -0.41 27.94 -34.91
N LYS A 51 -0.98 27.89 -33.69
CA LYS A 51 -0.75 28.90 -32.66
C LYS A 51 0.18 28.33 -31.59
N LYS A 52 1.39 28.89 -31.48
CA LYS A 52 2.27 28.74 -30.32
C LYS A 52 1.56 29.28 -29.08
N VAL A 53 1.28 28.42 -28.12
CA VAL A 53 0.75 28.79 -26.80
C VAL A 53 1.92 28.87 -25.82
N ASN A 54 2.02 29.98 -25.09
CA ASN A 54 3.04 30.22 -24.08
C ASN A 54 2.74 29.39 -22.83
N LEU A 55 3.76 28.78 -22.23
CA LEU A 55 3.63 27.58 -21.38
C LEU A 55 3.59 27.87 -19.87
N GLU A 56 3.65 29.13 -19.46
CA GLU A 56 3.51 29.54 -18.05
C GLU A 56 2.03 29.71 -17.67
N ASP A 57 1.14 29.97 -18.63
CA ASP A 57 -0.30 30.21 -18.39
C ASP A 57 -1.13 28.90 -18.24
N ILE A 58 -0.55 27.71 -18.42
CA ILE A 58 -1.26 26.41 -18.23
C ILE A 58 -1.24 25.95 -16.76
N PHE A 59 -0.38 26.55 -15.94
CA PHE A 59 -0.22 26.17 -14.54
C PHE A 59 -0.55 27.31 -13.56
N ASP A 60 -0.96 28.47 -14.06
CA ASP A 60 -1.45 29.60 -13.27
C ASP A 60 -2.99 29.64 -13.30
N ASP A 61 -3.57 29.29 -12.16
CA ASP A 61 -4.76 29.85 -11.49
C ASP A 61 -6.11 30.11 -12.21
N ASP A 62 -6.42 29.42 -13.31
CA ASP A 62 -7.79 29.35 -13.83
C ASP A 62 -8.41 27.96 -13.62
N ASP A 63 -8.99 27.76 -12.43
CA ASP A 63 -10.03 26.76 -12.15
C ASP A 63 -11.33 27.15 -12.87
N ASP A 64 -11.32 27.15 -14.21
CA ASP A 64 -12.54 27.11 -15.01
C ASP A 64 -12.86 25.65 -15.34
N ASP A 65 -13.97 25.17 -14.79
CA ASP A 65 -14.54 23.82 -14.94
C ASP A 65 -14.95 23.46 -16.40
N ASP A 66 -14.60 24.27 -17.40
CA ASP A 66 -15.14 24.19 -18.76
C ASP A 66 -14.22 23.53 -19.81
N GLU A 67 -12.97 23.16 -19.50
CA GLU A 67 -12.07 22.61 -20.54
C GLU A 67 -12.26 21.12 -20.85
N PHE A 68 -13.30 20.48 -20.29
CA PHE A 68 -13.79 19.17 -20.73
C PHE A 68 -15.32 19.16 -20.84
N ALA A 69 -15.86 19.97 -21.75
CA ALA A 69 -17.27 19.87 -22.15
C ALA A 69 -17.56 18.50 -22.81
N SER A 70 -18.15 17.59 -22.03
CA SER A 70 -18.87 16.43 -22.56
C SER A 70 -20.06 16.91 -23.39
N SER A 71 -20.25 16.37 -24.60
CA SER A 71 -21.35 16.71 -25.53
C SER A 71 -22.75 16.25 -25.05
N ALA A 72 -22.96 16.08 -23.74
CA ALA A 72 -24.24 15.69 -23.17
C ALA A 72 -25.05 16.94 -22.76
N PRO A 73 -26.35 17.04 -23.07
CA PRO A 73 -27.15 18.20 -22.69
C PRO A 73 -27.18 18.37 -21.17
N GLN A 74 -26.75 19.55 -20.71
CA GLN A 74 -26.76 19.94 -19.30
C GLN A 74 -28.20 20.06 -18.79
N ILE A 75 -28.60 19.14 -17.92
CA ILE A 75 -29.75 19.34 -17.03
C ILE A 75 -29.24 20.20 -15.88
N LYS A 76 -29.74 21.44 -15.78
CA LYS A 76 -29.56 22.29 -14.59
C LYS A 76 -30.31 21.65 -13.42
N GLU A 77 -29.64 20.83 -12.63
CA GLU A 77 -30.06 20.57 -11.25
C GLU A 77 -29.44 21.65 -10.35
N GLU A 78 -30.28 22.51 -9.78
CA GLU A 78 -29.90 23.38 -8.67
C GLU A 78 -29.60 22.49 -7.45
N LEU A 79 -28.32 22.13 -7.27
CA LEU A 79 -27.84 21.45 -6.07
C LEU A 79 -27.72 22.48 -4.94
N SER A 80 -28.75 22.56 -4.11
CA SER A 80 -28.66 23.15 -2.77
C SER A 80 -27.54 22.49 -1.97
N GLN A 81 -26.90 23.24 -1.06
CA GLN A 81 -25.91 22.66 -0.15
C GLN A 81 -26.53 21.43 0.55
N PRO A 82 -25.85 20.26 0.53
CA PRO A 82 -26.39 19.07 1.18
C PRO A 82 -26.59 19.36 2.68
N ALA A 83 -27.75 18.99 3.21
CA ALA A 83 -28.08 19.20 4.61
C ALA A 83 -27.00 18.59 5.53
N PRO A 84 -26.71 19.21 6.70
CA PRO A 84 -25.72 18.70 7.64
C PRO A 84 -26.09 17.28 8.09
N ILE A 85 -25.07 16.42 8.20
CA ILE A 85 -25.26 14.99 8.50
C ILE A 85 -25.34 14.85 10.01
N ASN A 86 -26.40 14.23 10.50
CA ASN A 86 -26.64 14.09 11.94
C ASN A 86 -25.76 12.97 12.53
N ILE A 87 -24.47 13.24 12.73
CA ILE A 87 -23.52 12.29 13.31
C ILE A 87 -23.81 12.16 14.80
N THR A 88 -24.27 10.98 15.23
CA THR A 88 -24.57 10.70 16.64
C THR A 88 -23.51 9.78 17.24
N SER A 89 -23.47 9.68 18.58
CA SER A 89 -22.57 8.76 19.30
C SER A 89 -22.79 7.27 19.00
N LYS A 90 -23.83 6.91 18.22
CA LYS A 90 -24.12 5.55 17.76
C LYS A 90 -23.73 5.29 16.30
N SER A 91 -23.37 6.33 15.54
CA SER A 91 -23.03 6.22 14.12
C SER A 91 -21.72 5.44 13.96
N THR A 92 -21.72 4.40 13.13
CA THR A 92 -20.50 3.65 12.81
C THR A 92 -19.78 4.30 11.63
N PHE A 93 -18.45 4.18 11.52
CA PHE A 93 -17.71 4.74 10.38
C PHE A 93 -18.14 4.19 9.02
N SER A 94 -18.78 3.02 9.01
CA SER A 94 -19.31 2.35 7.82
C SER A 94 -20.78 2.69 7.55
N ASP A 95 -21.37 3.67 8.24
CA ASP A 95 -22.74 4.10 8.01
C ASP A 95 -22.92 4.55 6.55
N PRO A 96 -23.96 4.07 5.84
CA PRO A 96 -24.22 4.48 4.46
C PRO A 96 -24.28 5.99 4.25
N GLU A 97 -24.83 6.77 5.18
CA GLU A 97 -24.92 8.22 5.03
C GLU A 97 -23.54 8.89 5.11
N ILE A 98 -22.72 8.45 6.07
CA ILE A 98 -21.34 8.91 6.24
C ILE A 98 -20.50 8.55 5.02
N MET A 99 -20.55 7.30 4.57
CA MET A 99 -19.78 6.85 3.40
C MET A 99 -20.23 7.52 2.11
N LYS A 100 -21.53 7.77 1.95
CA LYS A 100 -22.07 8.50 0.80
C LYS A 100 -21.54 9.92 0.76
N ALA A 101 -21.60 10.64 1.88
CA ALA A 101 -21.08 12.00 1.97
C ALA A 101 -19.56 12.04 1.74
N PHE A 102 -18.83 11.08 2.30
CA PHE A 102 -17.39 10.95 2.08
C PHE A 102 -17.04 10.83 0.59
N TYR A 103 -17.67 9.89 -0.13
CA TYR A 103 -17.43 9.77 -1.57
C TYR A 103 -18.00 10.95 -2.38
N GLN A 104 -19.06 11.60 -1.93
CA GLN A 104 -19.61 12.74 -2.67
C GLN A 104 -18.75 14.00 -2.57
N ARG A 105 -18.15 14.25 -1.39
CA ARG A 105 -17.58 15.55 -0.99
C ARG A 105 -16.08 15.54 -0.75
N LEU A 106 -15.54 14.45 -0.19
CA LEU A 106 -14.18 14.40 0.36
C LEU A 106 -13.19 13.59 -0.50
N PHE A 107 -13.65 12.51 -1.14
CA PHE A 107 -12.73 11.62 -1.86
C PHE A 107 -12.14 12.28 -3.12
N PRO A 108 -10.81 12.32 -3.29
CA PRO A 108 -10.15 13.05 -4.39
C PRO A 108 -10.14 12.27 -5.72
N PHE A 109 -11.31 12.01 -6.31
CA PHE A 109 -11.45 11.20 -7.53
C PHE A 109 -10.63 11.72 -8.71
N ARG A 110 -10.58 13.04 -8.91
CA ARG A 110 -9.79 13.66 -10.00
C ARG A 110 -8.31 13.33 -9.87
N TYR A 111 -7.73 13.50 -8.68
CA TYR A 111 -6.32 13.21 -8.44
C TYR A 111 -6.03 11.70 -8.50
N LEU A 112 -6.94 10.86 -7.98
CA LEU A 112 -6.81 9.40 -8.13
C LEU A 112 -6.79 8.98 -9.61
N PHE A 113 -7.67 9.57 -10.42
CA PHE A 113 -7.70 9.34 -11.86
C PHE A 113 -6.40 9.79 -12.53
N GLN A 114 -5.95 11.03 -12.29
CA GLN A 114 -4.71 11.54 -12.88
C GLN A 114 -3.49 10.68 -12.52
N TRP A 115 -3.43 10.19 -11.27
CA TRP A 115 -2.38 9.27 -10.82
C TRP A 115 -2.39 7.95 -11.59
N LEU A 116 -3.56 7.31 -11.72
CA LEU A 116 -3.69 5.97 -12.30
C LEU A 116 -3.76 5.95 -13.83
N ASN A 117 -4.13 7.08 -14.45
CA ASN A 117 -4.25 7.26 -15.88
C ASN A 117 -2.93 7.69 -16.55
N HIS A 118 -1.98 8.20 -15.77
CA HIS A 118 -0.64 8.65 -16.18
C HIS A 118 -0.62 9.72 -17.30
N ALA A 119 -1.77 10.31 -17.59
CA ALA A 119 -1.96 11.35 -18.60
C ALA A 119 -3.14 12.27 -18.21
N PRO A 120 -3.20 13.50 -18.77
CA PRO A 120 -4.35 14.38 -18.55
C PRO A 120 -5.65 13.86 -19.18
N LYS A 121 -5.55 13.22 -20.35
CA LYS A 121 -6.70 12.68 -21.10
C LYS A 121 -6.88 11.19 -20.80
N PRO A 122 -8.11 10.67 -20.72
CA PRO A 122 -8.37 9.25 -20.49
C PRO A 122 -7.61 8.32 -21.44
N THR A 123 -6.98 7.30 -20.88
CA THR A 123 -6.26 6.25 -21.62
C THR A 123 -6.71 4.86 -21.11
N ASN A 124 -6.14 3.82 -21.72
CA ASN A 124 -6.36 2.45 -21.26
C ASN A 124 -5.72 2.18 -19.88
N ASP A 125 -4.78 3.00 -19.41
CA ASP A 125 -4.18 2.84 -18.07
C ASP A 125 -5.21 3.03 -16.95
N PHE A 126 -6.29 3.78 -17.22
CA PHE A 126 -7.47 3.85 -16.36
C PHE A 126 -8.60 2.95 -16.86
N GLY A 127 -8.95 3.03 -18.16
CA GLY A 127 -10.08 2.31 -18.75
C GLY A 127 -10.01 0.78 -18.65
N HIS A 128 -8.81 0.20 -18.67
CA HIS A 128 -8.58 -1.24 -18.53
C HIS A 128 -8.03 -1.63 -17.16
N ARG A 129 -8.04 -0.72 -16.18
CA ARG A 129 -7.59 -1.01 -14.82
C ARG A 129 -8.66 -1.74 -14.04
N GLU A 130 -8.24 -2.80 -13.35
CA GLU A 130 -9.11 -3.47 -12.38
C GLU A 130 -9.22 -2.68 -11.09
N PHE A 131 -10.46 -2.50 -10.65
CA PHE A 131 -10.82 -2.15 -9.30
C PHE A 131 -11.59 -3.31 -8.68
N ALA A 132 -11.38 -3.54 -7.38
CA ALA A 132 -12.15 -4.50 -6.61
C ALA A 132 -12.85 -3.80 -5.45
N PHE A 133 -14.17 -3.95 -5.34
CA PHE A 133 -14.97 -3.28 -4.32
C PHE A 133 -15.35 -4.27 -3.24
N THR A 134 -15.13 -3.90 -1.98
CA THR A 134 -15.73 -4.59 -0.83
C THR A 134 -16.96 -3.80 -0.41
N LEU A 135 -18.14 -4.39 -0.51
CA LEU A 135 -19.41 -3.76 -0.15
C LEU A 135 -19.69 -3.84 1.37
N PRO A 136 -20.67 -3.09 1.90
CA PRO A 136 -21.02 -3.14 3.33
C PRO A 136 -21.48 -4.52 3.84
N ASN A 137 -21.98 -5.37 2.95
CA ASN A 137 -22.36 -6.75 3.23
C ASN A 137 -21.21 -7.76 3.01
N ASP A 138 -19.97 -7.28 2.95
CA ASP A 138 -18.76 -8.05 2.65
C ASP A 138 -18.73 -8.72 1.27
N ALA A 139 -19.66 -8.39 0.37
CA ALA A 139 -19.60 -8.86 -1.01
C ALA A 139 -18.37 -8.27 -1.72
N TYR A 140 -17.59 -9.16 -2.35
CA TYR A 140 -16.33 -8.82 -2.99
C TYR A 140 -16.47 -8.80 -4.52
N LEU A 141 -16.52 -7.60 -5.10
CA LEU A 141 -16.75 -7.38 -6.52
C LEU A 141 -15.45 -7.07 -7.26
N ARG A 142 -14.83 -8.08 -7.86
CA ARG A 142 -13.63 -7.93 -8.70
C ARG A 142 -13.93 -7.51 -10.14
N TYR A 143 -12.87 -7.13 -10.85
CA TYR A 143 -12.89 -6.80 -12.27
C TYR A 143 -13.87 -5.68 -12.63
N GLN A 144 -14.04 -4.72 -11.71
CA GLN A 144 -14.64 -3.43 -12.05
C GLN A 144 -13.61 -2.60 -12.82
N SER A 145 -14.06 -1.72 -13.69
CA SER A 145 -13.22 -0.82 -14.47
C SER A 145 -14.07 0.38 -14.89
N PHE A 146 -13.42 1.52 -15.10
CA PHE A 146 -14.08 2.78 -15.39
C PHE A 146 -13.21 3.56 -16.38
N PRO A 147 -13.77 4.20 -17.41
CA PRO A 147 -12.98 4.99 -18.34
C PRO A 147 -12.70 6.42 -17.83
N THR A 148 -13.45 6.92 -16.83
CA THR A 148 -13.30 8.29 -16.30
C THR A 148 -13.46 8.36 -14.78
N ALA A 149 -12.95 9.43 -14.18
CA ALA A 149 -13.11 9.75 -12.76
C ALA A 149 -14.60 9.82 -12.35
N ASP A 150 -15.45 10.43 -13.18
CA ASP A 150 -16.88 10.61 -12.89
C ASP A 150 -17.64 9.28 -12.83
N LEU A 151 -17.30 8.32 -13.69
CA LEU A 151 -17.92 7.00 -13.67
C LEU A 151 -17.49 6.18 -12.46
N LEU A 152 -16.22 6.29 -12.05
CA LEU A 152 -15.76 5.71 -10.78
C LEU A 152 -16.49 6.37 -9.60
N ARG A 153 -16.57 7.70 -9.57
CA ARG A 153 -17.29 8.46 -8.53
C ARG A 153 -18.75 8.03 -8.44
N LYS A 154 -19.46 7.99 -9.58
CA LYS A 154 -20.86 7.55 -9.65
C LYS A 154 -21.03 6.16 -9.04
N GLN A 155 -20.17 5.21 -9.40
CA GLN A 155 -20.24 3.85 -8.89
C GLN A 155 -19.94 3.75 -7.38
N CYS A 156 -18.96 4.52 -6.88
CA CYS A 156 -18.65 4.57 -5.45
C CYS A 156 -19.81 5.17 -4.63
N VAL A 157 -20.46 6.20 -5.14
CA VAL A 157 -21.64 6.83 -4.49
C VAL A 157 -22.86 5.92 -4.54
N GLU A 158 -23.02 5.12 -5.60
CA GLU A 158 -24.14 4.17 -5.74
C GLU A 158 -23.97 2.94 -4.85
N LEU A 159 -22.78 2.32 -4.85
CA LEU A 159 -22.53 1.06 -4.16
C LEU A 159 -22.03 1.22 -2.72
N LEU A 160 -21.53 2.41 -2.36
CA LEU A 160 -20.99 2.73 -1.04
C LEU A 160 -20.00 1.67 -0.53
N PRO A 161 -18.92 1.36 -1.30
CA PRO A 161 -17.99 0.33 -0.89
C PRO A 161 -17.31 0.73 0.42
N SER A 162 -17.18 -0.21 1.36
CA SER A 162 -16.45 -0.01 2.62
C SER A 162 -14.96 0.26 2.38
N ARG A 163 -14.43 -0.31 1.29
CA ARG A 163 -13.13 0.00 0.69
C ARG A 163 -13.10 -0.50 -0.74
N PHE A 164 -12.12 -0.03 -1.51
CA PHE A 164 -11.77 -0.67 -2.77
C PHE A 164 -10.25 -0.82 -2.92
N GLU A 165 -9.87 -1.84 -3.68
CA GLU A 165 -8.49 -2.12 -4.04
C GLU A 165 -8.24 -1.82 -5.52
N ILE A 166 -7.00 -1.46 -5.83
CA ILE A 166 -6.53 -1.15 -7.17
C ILE A 166 -5.68 -2.32 -7.66
N GLY A 167 -5.99 -2.78 -8.87
CA GLY A 167 -5.34 -3.89 -9.56
C GLY A 167 -4.51 -3.43 -10.74
N PRO A 168 -4.05 -4.37 -11.58
CA PRO A 168 -3.30 -4.06 -12.78
C PRO A 168 -4.17 -3.44 -13.86
N VAL A 169 -3.51 -2.82 -14.82
CA VAL A 169 -4.06 -2.57 -16.15
C VAL A 169 -4.04 -3.88 -16.93
N TYR A 170 -5.13 -4.20 -17.60
CA TYR A 170 -5.25 -5.38 -18.45
C TYR A 170 -5.13 -5.04 -19.93
N SER A 171 -4.85 -6.06 -20.74
CA SER A 171 -4.85 -5.96 -22.21
C SER A 171 -6.21 -5.58 -22.81
N THR A 172 -7.30 -5.87 -22.10
CA THR A 172 -8.67 -5.52 -22.48
C THR A 172 -9.46 -5.11 -21.23
N ASN A 173 -10.64 -4.52 -21.44
CA ASN A 173 -11.54 -4.16 -20.34
C ASN A 173 -11.82 -5.34 -19.37
N PRO A 174 -11.50 -5.22 -18.07
CA PRO A 174 -11.76 -6.24 -17.04
C PRO A 174 -13.20 -6.73 -16.94
N ARG A 175 -14.17 -5.85 -17.23
CA ARG A 175 -15.61 -6.19 -17.17
C ARG A 175 -16.00 -7.21 -18.24
N ASP A 176 -15.32 -7.18 -19.37
CA ASP A 176 -15.58 -8.04 -20.52
C ASP A 176 -14.85 -9.39 -20.44
N ARG A 177 -14.09 -9.67 -19.37
CA ARG A 177 -13.26 -10.90 -19.26
C ARG A 177 -14.00 -12.21 -19.58
N LYS A 178 -15.31 -12.27 -19.30
CA LYS A 178 -16.13 -13.47 -19.53
C LYS A 178 -16.44 -13.71 -21.01
N THR A 179 -16.36 -12.68 -21.85
CA THR A 179 -16.59 -12.78 -23.30
C THR A 179 -15.30 -13.06 -24.08
N VAL A 180 -14.14 -12.94 -23.41
CA VAL A 180 -12.82 -13.20 -24.01
C VAL A 180 -12.60 -14.70 -24.19
N ARG A 181 -12.62 -15.16 -25.45
CA ARG A 181 -12.51 -16.60 -25.80
C ARG A 181 -11.10 -17.19 -25.62
N LYS A 182 -10.05 -16.37 -25.79
CA LYS A 182 -8.65 -16.81 -25.67
C LYS A 182 -8.09 -16.33 -24.34
N ALA A 183 -7.67 -17.26 -23.47
CA ALA A 183 -7.09 -16.91 -22.17
C ALA A 183 -5.88 -15.97 -22.27
N SER A 184 -5.08 -16.06 -23.34
CA SER A 184 -3.94 -15.17 -23.58
C SER A 184 -4.33 -13.72 -23.95
N ALA A 185 -5.58 -13.48 -24.32
CA ALA A 185 -6.08 -12.15 -24.69
C ALA A 185 -6.51 -11.31 -23.48
N PHE A 186 -6.70 -11.92 -22.31
CA PHE A 186 -6.96 -11.22 -21.05
C PHE A 186 -5.81 -11.47 -20.07
N ARG A 187 -4.86 -10.53 -20.05
CA ARG A 187 -3.68 -10.62 -19.18
C ARG A 187 -3.34 -9.26 -18.58
N PRO A 188 -2.76 -9.22 -17.37
CA PRO A 188 -2.23 -7.99 -16.80
C PRO A 188 -1.02 -7.54 -17.62
N ILE A 189 -0.92 -6.23 -17.89
CA ILE A 189 0.14 -5.62 -18.71
C ILE A 189 1.04 -4.69 -17.91
N SER A 190 0.47 -3.97 -16.94
CA SER A 190 1.21 -3.05 -16.09
C SER A 190 0.52 -2.90 -14.74
N LYS A 191 1.30 -2.65 -13.69
CA LYS A 191 0.83 -2.24 -12.37
C LYS A 191 1.98 -1.65 -11.59
N GLU A 192 1.73 -0.63 -10.80
CA GLU A 192 2.67 -0.12 -9.81
C GLU A 192 3.29 -1.28 -9.01
N LEU A 193 4.60 -1.23 -8.79
CA LEU A 193 5.27 -2.14 -7.85
C LEU A 193 4.88 -1.69 -6.45
N VAL A 194 4.40 -2.63 -5.64
CA VAL A 194 3.83 -2.33 -4.34
C VAL A 194 4.50 -3.12 -3.24
N PHE A 195 4.57 -2.55 -2.04
CA PHE A 195 5.04 -3.21 -0.82
C PHE A 195 4.02 -2.97 0.28
N ASP A 196 3.82 -3.97 1.14
CA ASP A 196 2.94 -3.88 2.31
C ASP A 196 3.74 -4.24 3.56
N ILE A 197 3.57 -3.42 4.59
CA ILE A 197 4.18 -3.57 5.92
C ILE A 197 3.04 -3.51 6.93
N ASP A 198 2.82 -4.61 7.66
CA ASP A 198 1.85 -4.67 8.75
C ASP A 198 2.57 -4.83 10.10
N MET A 199 2.13 -4.08 11.11
CA MET A 199 2.63 -4.19 12.47
C MET A 199 2.49 -5.59 13.09
N THR A 200 1.55 -6.42 12.66
CA THR A 200 1.42 -7.79 13.20
C THR A 200 2.63 -8.65 12.96
N ASP A 201 3.38 -8.37 11.90
CA ASP A 201 4.59 -9.12 11.61
C ASP A 201 5.66 -8.89 12.68
N TYR A 202 5.52 -7.87 13.54
CA TYR A 202 6.44 -7.51 14.62
C TYR A 202 5.97 -7.97 16.01
N ASP A 203 4.86 -8.74 16.13
CA ASP A 203 4.27 -9.16 17.41
C ASP A 203 5.21 -9.99 18.31
N ASP A 204 6.17 -10.69 17.73
CA ASP A 204 7.18 -11.44 18.48
C ASP A 204 8.20 -10.54 19.19
N ILE A 205 8.49 -9.36 18.63
CA ILE A 205 9.54 -8.45 19.12
C ILE A 205 9.02 -7.16 19.77
N ARG A 206 7.78 -6.75 19.49
CA ARG A 206 7.14 -5.64 20.23
C ARG A 206 6.51 -6.12 21.53
N THR A 207 6.37 -5.21 22.49
CA THR A 207 5.83 -5.49 23.83
C THR A 207 4.75 -4.51 24.25
N CYS A 208 4.70 -3.32 23.64
CA CYS A 208 3.76 -2.27 24.02
C CYS A 208 2.33 -2.50 23.55
N CYS A 209 2.13 -3.33 22.52
CA CYS A 209 0.84 -3.63 21.91
C CYS A 209 0.85 -5.07 21.36
N THR A 210 -0.34 -5.62 21.09
CA THR A 210 -0.51 -6.95 20.47
C THR A 210 -1.55 -6.90 19.36
N GLY A 211 -1.40 -7.78 18.36
CA GLY A 211 -2.35 -7.94 17.27
C GLY A 211 -2.62 -6.64 16.51
N ALA A 212 -3.85 -6.14 16.59
CA ALA A 212 -4.28 -5.01 15.77
C ALA A 212 -4.16 -3.63 16.42
N SER A 213 -3.70 -3.58 17.67
CA SER A 213 -3.47 -2.34 18.41
C SER A 213 -2.10 -1.74 18.07
N ILE A 214 -2.01 -0.40 18.10
CA ILE A 214 -0.76 0.34 17.91
C ILE A 214 -0.68 1.50 18.90
N CYS A 215 0.54 1.99 19.11
CA CYS A 215 0.84 3.26 19.76
C CYS A 215 2.09 3.89 19.13
N HIS A 216 2.46 5.10 19.54
CA HIS A 216 3.64 5.80 19.02
C HIS A 216 4.94 5.00 19.16
N LYS A 217 5.07 4.18 20.22
CA LYS A 217 6.27 3.34 20.44
C LYS A 217 6.46 2.28 19.35
N CYS A 218 5.41 1.52 19.01
CA CYS A 218 5.55 0.51 17.96
C CYS A 218 5.49 1.11 16.55
N TRP A 219 4.92 2.30 16.37
CA TRP A 219 4.94 2.95 15.04
C TRP A 219 6.35 3.17 14.50
N ALA A 220 7.35 3.30 15.38
CA ALA A 220 8.76 3.33 15.01
C ALA A 220 9.20 2.13 14.14
N PHE A 221 8.54 0.95 14.24
CA PHE A 221 8.80 -0.17 13.33
C PHE A 221 8.43 0.14 11.87
N ILE A 222 7.31 0.82 11.64
CA ILE A 222 6.91 1.26 10.30
C ILE A 222 7.85 2.35 9.81
N THR A 223 8.24 3.29 10.66
CA THR A 223 9.22 4.33 10.33
C THR A 223 10.57 3.74 9.90
N MET A 224 11.10 2.79 10.66
CA MET A 224 12.33 2.04 10.30
C MET A 224 12.19 1.36 8.95
N ALA A 225 11.05 0.70 8.72
CA ALA A 225 10.79 -0.02 7.48
C ALA A 225 10.70 0.90 6.26
N ILE A 226 9.95 2.03 6.37
CA ILE A 226 9.87 3.04 5.30
C ILE A 226 11.27 3.56 4.95
N LYS A 227 12.08 3.93 5.96
CA LYS A 227 13.44 4.47 5.73
C LYS A 227 14.33 3.49 4.96
N VAL A 228 14.39 2.23 5.39
CA VAL A 228 15.25 1.23 4.75
C VAL A 228 14.79 0.92 3.33
N ILE A 229 13.48 0.73 3.14
CA ILE A 229 12.93 0.35 1.83
C ILE A 229 12.97 1.53 0.85
N ASP A 230 12.61 2.74 1.28
CA ASP A 230 12.64 3.92 0.41
C ASP A 230 14.06 4.23 -0.08
N VAL A 231 15.06 4.16 0.81
CA VAL A 231 16.47 4.34 0.43
C VAL A 231 16.91 3.29 -0.58
N ALA A 232 16.59 2.01 -0.37
CA ALA A 232 16.94 0.96 -1.32
C ALA A 232 16.25 1.17 -2.69
N LEU A 233 14.96 1.50 -2.71
CA LEU A 233 14.21 1.77 -3.93
C LEU A 233 14.78 2.98 -4.71
N ARG A 234 15.24 4.02 -4.01
CA ARG A 234 15.83 5.21 -4.63
C ARG A 234 17.27 5.00 -5.06
N GLU A 235 18.14 4.54 -4.17
CA GLU A 235 19.58 4.51 -4.40
C GLU A 235 20.04 3.27 -5.17
N ASP A 236 19.43 2.11 -4.90
CA ASP A 236 19.88 0.85 -5.53
C ASP A 236 19.14 0.61 -6.85
N PHE A 237 17.83 0.86 -6.84
CA PHE A 237 17.00 0.63 -8.01
C PHE A 237 16.82 1.87 -8.86
N GLY A 238 17.05 3.08 -8.35
CA GLY A 238 16.90 4.34 -9.11
C GLY A 238 15.45 4.78 -9.30
N PHE A 239 14.50 4.31 -8.48
CA PHE A 239 13.09 4.71 -8.60
C PHE A 239 12.88 6.12 -8.04
N LYS A 240 12.10 6.94 -8.75
CA LYS A 240 11.88 8.34 -8.40
C LYS A 240 10.51 8.56 -7.76
N HIS A 241 9.48 7.91 -8.30
CA HIS A 241 8.08 8.17 -7.98
C HIS A 241 7.55 7.10 -7.02
N ILE A 242 7.93 7.22 -5.75
CA ILE A 242 7.51 6.31 -4.68
C ILE A 242 6.54 7.06 -3.77
N MET A 243 5.31 6.56 -3.64
CA MET A 243 4.31 7.09 -2.73
C MET A 243 4.07 6.10 -1.60
N TRP A 244 4.35 6.51 -0.37
CA TRP A 244 3.98 5.77 0.83
C TRP A 244 2.59 6.21 1.30
N VAL A 245 1.78 5.27 1.76
CA VAL A 245 0.39 5.50 2.14
C VAL A 245 0.10 4.75 3.43
N TYR A 246 -0.44 5.44 4.42
CA TYR A 246 -0.93 4.81 5.64
C TYR A 246 -2.08 3.86 5.34
N SER A 247 -2.06 2.65 5.90
CA SER A 247 -3.08 1.62 5.62
C SER A 247 -4.45 1.91 6.27
N GLY A 248 -4.56 3.02 7.02
CA GLY A 248 -5.73 3.43 7.78
C GLY A 248 -5.82 2.80 9.19
N ARG A 249 -4.89 1.89 9.50
CA ARG A 249 -4.81 1.27 10.84
C ARG A 249 -3.39 1.14 11.34
N ARG A 250 -2.63 0.14 10.89
CA ARG A 250 -1.41 -0.30 11.59
C ARG A 250 -0.22 -0.56 10.66
N GLY A 251 -0.30 -0.10 9.43
CA GLY A 251 0.71 -0.42 8.42
C GLY A 251 0.87 0.70 7.41
N ALA A 252 1.75 0.47 6.46
CA ALA A 252 1.98 1.38 5.35
C ALA A 252 2.17 0.59 4.06
N HIS A 253 1.69 1.16 2.96
CA HIS A 253 1.83 0.65 1.62
C HIS A 253 2.76 1.55 0.81
N ALA A 254 3.70 0.98 0.07
CA ALA A 254 4.44 1.72 -0.95
C ALA A 254 3.83 1.48 -2.33
N TRP A 255 3.76 2.52 -3.15
CA TRP A 255 3.39 2.49 -4.56
C TRP A 255 4.54 3.10 -5.38
N VAL A 256 5.32 2.24 -6.03
CA VAL A 256 6.38 2.65 -6.96
C VAL A 256 5.79 2.80 -8.34
N CYS A 257 5.74 4.04 -8.81
CA CYS A 257 4.93 4.49 -9.92
C CYS A 257 5.75 4.80 -11.18
N ASP A 258 7.08 4.69 -11.18
CA ASP A 258 7.90 4.85 -12.39
C ASP A 258 7.41 3.92 -13.53
N LYS A 259 7.37 4.39 -14.79
CA LYS A 259 6.93 3.58 -15.96
C LYS A 259 7.62 2.20 -16.00
N ARG A 260 8.94 2.17 -15.85
CA ARG A 260 9.72 0.92 -15.82
C ARG A 260 9.39 0.00 -14.65
N ALA A 261 8.89 0.53 -13.53
CA ALA A 261 8.41 -0.26 -12.41
C ALA A 261 7.02 -0.85 -12.73
N ARG A 262 6.16 -0.07 -13.38
CA ARG A 262 4.82 -0.50 -13.77
C ARG A 262 4.86 -1.68 -14.74
N GLU A 263 5.80 -1.67 -15.67
CA GLU A 263 5.96 -2.65 -16.74
C GLU A 263 6.77 -3.90 -16.35
N MET A 264 7.22 -4.02 -15.08
CA MET A 264 7.97 -5.19 -14.64
C MET A 264 7.10 -6.45 -14.63
N ASP A 265 7.66 -7.54 -15.16
CA ASP A 265 7.11 -8.87 -15.05
C ASP A 265 7.27 -9.47 -13.64
N ASP A 266 6.63 -10.61 -13.41
CA ASP A 266 6.67 -11.33 -12.14
C ASP A 266 8.08 -11.82 -11.76
N SER A 267 8.99 -12.00 -12.73
CA SER A 267 10.37 -12.43 -12.45
C SER A 267 11.17 -11.29 -11.82
N ARG A 268 11.13 -10.11 -12.43
CA ARG A 268 11.79 -8.90 -11.93
C ARG A 268 11.20 -8.46 -10.59
N ARG A 269 9.88 -8.52 -10.44
CA ARG A 269 9.19 -8.27 -9.16
C ARG A 269 9.67 -9.19 -8.05
N ARG A 270 9.73 -10.50 -8.30
CA ARG A 270 10.28 -11.48 -7.35
C ARG A 270 11.74 -11.21 -7.00
N ALA A 271 12.57 -10.78 -7.95
CA ALA A 271 13.95 -10.44 -7.69
C ALA A 271 14.08 -9.22 -6.77
N ILE A 272 13.29 -8.17 -6.97
CA ILE A 272 13.28 -6.99 -6.10
C ILE A 272 12.75 -7.34 -4.71
N ALA A 273 11.63 -8.06 -4.63
CA ALA A 273 11.08 -8.50 -3.35
C ALA A 273 12.10 -9.37 -2.58
N GLY A 274 12.76 -10.31 -3.26
CA GLY A 274 13.78 -11.17 -2.68
C GLY A 274 15.09 -10.45 -2.30
N TYR A 275 15.41 -9.33 -2.96
CA TYR A 275 16.53 -8.45 -2.58
C TYR A 275 16.25 -7.73 -1.26
N LEU A 276 15.01 -7.29 -1.04
CA LEU A 276 14.58 -6.58 0.15
C LEU A 276 14.16 -7.51 1.30
N GLU A 277 13.80 -8.76 1.01
CA GLU A 277 13.38 -9.77 1.98
C GLU A 277 14.60 -10.42 2.68
N LEU A 278 14.85 -9.99 3.92
CA LEU A 278 15.93 -10.52 4.75
C LEU A 278 15.49 -11.65 5.68
N LEU A 279 14.34 -11.45 6.33
CA LEU A 279 13.85 -12.31 7.41
C LEU A 279 13.13 -13.50 6.80
N LYS A 280 13.77 -14.67 6.83
CA LYS A 280 13.19 -15.91 6.32
C LYS A 280 13.00 -16.88 7.47
N GLY A 281 11.75 -17.25 7.76
CA GLY A 281 11.45 -18.35 8.68
C GLY A 281 11.73 -19.67 7.97
N GLY A 282 12.72 -20.43 8.42
CA GLY A 282 13.13 -21.65 7.72
C GLY A 282 13.74 -22.75 8.56
N ASP A 283 14.53 -22.43 9.59
CA ASP A 283 15.31 -23.47 10.27
C ASP A 283 14.84 -23.68 11.71
N GLN A 284 14.81 -24.95 12.12
CA GLN A 284 14.52 -25.45 13.48
C GLN A 284 15.41 -24.82 14.58
N SER A 285 16.34 -23.94 14.22
CA SER A 285 17.31 -23.23 15.07
C SER A 285 16.77 -21.92 15.67
N GLY A 286 15.61 -21.43 15.23
CA GLY A 286 15.02 -20.18 15.72
C GLY A 286 15.64 -18.90 15.15
N LYS A 287 16.81 -18.96 14.49
CA LYS A 287 17.48 -17.79 13.89
C LYS A 287 16.77 -17.33 12.61
N LYS A 288 16.42 -16.04 12.51
CA LYS A 288 15.68 -15.48 11.35
C LYS A 288 16.57 -14.79 10.32
N VAL A 289 17.79 -14.42 10.69
CA VAL A 289 18.74 -13.71 9.82
C VAL A 289 19.91 -14.63 9.45
N ASN A 290 19.95 -15.01 8.17
CA ASN A 290 20.99 -15.87 7.59
C ASN A 290 21.63 -15.17 6.40
N VAL A 291 22.64 -14.34 6.68
CA VAL A 291 23.30 -13.48 5.69
C VAL A 291 24.71 -13.95 5.37
N LYS A 292 25.11 -13.78 4.11
CA LYS A 292 26.48 -14.03 3.66
C LYS A 292 27.40 -12.89 4.11
N ARG A 293 28.67 -13.23 4.36
CA ARG A 293 29.74 -12.28 4.69
C ARG A 293 30.78 -12.18 3.55
N PRO A 294 31.39 -11.00 3.29
CA PRO A 294 31.06 -9.70 3.88
C PRO A 294 29.62 -9.28 3.57
N LEU A 295 29.06 -8.37 4.37
CA LEU A 295 27.69 -7.94 4.21
C LEU A 295 27.48 -7.30 2.83
N HIS A 296 26.31 -7.52 2.24
CA HIS A 296 25.92 -6.78 1.05
C HIS A 296 25.81 -5.29 1.39
N PRO A 297 26.22 -4.35 0.50
CA PRO A 297 26.18 -2.90 0.79
C PRO A 297 24.82 -2.39 1.28
N HIS A 298 23.72 -2.91 0.74
CA HIS A 298 22.36 -2.64 1.23
C HIS A 298 22.18 -2.95 2.73
N LEU A 299 22.70 -4.08 3.20
CA LEU A 299 22.59 -4.49 4.60
C LEU A 299 23.51 -3.66 5.50
N GLU A 300 24.70 -3.27 5.02
CA GLU A 300 25.59 -2.36 5.75
C GLU A 300 24.93 -0.98 5.93
N ARG A 301 24.39 -0.40 4.85
CA ARG A 301 23.64 0.85 4.90
C ARG A 301 22.38 0.74 5.77
N SER A 302 21.68 -0.39 5.70
CA SER A 302 20.51 -0.66 6.55
C SER A 302 20.90 -0.67 8.03
N LEU A 303 22.01 -1.30 8.41
CA LEU A 303 22.51 -1.26 9.79
C LEU A 303 22.80 0.18 10.25
N ASP A 304 23.37 1.01 9.39
CA ASP A 304 23.65 2.40 9.72
C ASP A 304 22.39 3.23 9.97
N ILE A 305 21.32 2.97 9.22
CA ILE A 305 20.00 3.58 9.45
C ILE A 305 19.41 3.07 10.77
N LEU A 306 19.51 1.77 11.04
CA LEU A 306 18.77 1.10 12.12
C LEU A 306 19.47 1.16 13.48
N LYS A 307 20.78 1.42 13.55
CA LYS A 307 21.56 1.38 14.81
C LYS A 307 21.02 2.29 15.92
N HIS A 308 20.54 3.48 15.57
CA HIS A 308 19.97 4.40 16.55
C HIS A 308 18.62 3.88 17.07
N HIS A 309 17.75 3.45 16.16
CA HIS A 309 16.45 2.87 16.52
C HIS A 309 16.59 1.58 17.33
N PHE A 310 17.63 0.79 17.10
CA PHE A 310 17.92 -0.36 17.94
C PHE A 310 18.13 0.06 19.40
N GLN A 311 18.91 1.12 19.64
CA GLN A 311 19.10 1.64 20.99
C GLN A 311 17.79 2.20 21.56
N THR A 312 17.16 3.17 20.88
CA THR A 312 15.99 3.87 21.42
C THR A 312 14.74 3.00 21.46
N THR A 313 14.35 2.42 20.32
CA THR A 313 13.11 1.68 20.18
C THR A 313 13.22 0.28 20.75
N ILE A 314 14.25 -0.49 20.37
CA ILE A 314 14.33 -1.91 20.81
C ILE A 314 14.78 -2.01 22.27
N LEU A 315 15.92 -1.42 22.63
CA LEU A 315 16.48 -1.62 23.97
C LEU A 315 15.73 -0.84 25.08
N TYR A 316 15.25 0.37 24.80
CA TYR A 316 14.57 1.21 25.82
C TYR A 316 13.04 1.13 25.75
N GLU A 317 12.42 1.36 24.60
CA GLU A 317 10.95 1.48 24.53
C GLU A 317 10.22 0.14 24.57
N GLN A 318 10.70 -0.84 23.80
CA GLN A 318 10.13 -2.19 23.74
C GLN A 318 10.68 -3.07 24.86
N ASP A 319 11.95 -2.90 25.24
CA ASP A 319 12.60 -3.67 26.30
C ASP A 319 12.29 -5.19 26.25
N PRO A 320 12.41 -5.85 25.07
CA PRO A 320 11.84 -7.17 24.86
C PRO A 320 12.50 -8.25 25.71
N TRP A 321 13.73 -8.05 26.16
CA TRP A 321 14.52 -9.03 26.89
C TRP A 321 14.45 -8.86 28.41
N SER A 322 13.69 -7.91 28.97
CA SER A 322 13.49 -7.85 30.43
C SER A 322 12.66 -9.01 30.97
N THR A 323 11.90 -9.68 30.10
CA THR A 323 11.10 -10.88 30.38
C THR A 323 11.78 -12.15 29.84
N GLU A 324 11.14 -13.31 29.96
CA GLU A 324 11.65 -14.63 29.54
C GLU A 324 12.11 -14.71 28.06
N LYS A 325 11.74 -13.73 27.21
CA LYS A 325 12.17 -13.63 25.81
C LYS A 325 13.70 -13.48 25.63
N PHE A 326 14.49 -13.22 26.67
CA PHE A 326 15.96 -13.22 26.57
C PHE A 326 16.54 -14.61 26.19
N ALA A 327 15.77 -15.69 26.38
CA ALA A 327 16.18 -17.03 25.96
C ALA A 327 16.46 -17.10 24.45
N HIS A 328 15.67 -16.37 23.64
CA HIS A 328 15.90 -16.25 22.20
C HIS A 328 17.20 -15.50 21.90
N LEU A 329 17.46 -14.37 22.58
CA LEU A 329 18.71 -13.63 22.44
C LEU A 329 19.94 -14.52 22.69
N LEU A 330 19.89 -15.40 23.70
CA LEU A 330 20.97 -16.36 23.99
C LEU A 330 21.16 -17.41 22.89
N GLN A 331 20.11 -17.76 22.13
CA GLN A 331 20.24 -18.67 20.99
C GLN A 331 20.96 -18.02 19.81
N LEU A 332 20.84 -16.70 19.67
CA LEU A 332 21.51 -15.92 18.63
C LEU A 332 23.01 -15.72 18.89
N ILE A 333 23.50 -16.00 20.09
CA ILE A 333 24.92 -15.89 20.45
C ILE A 333 25.66 -17.20 20.13
N PRO A 334 26.66 -17.19 19.22
CA PRO A 334 27.28 -18.42 18.72
C PRO A 334 28.29 -19.05 19.68
N ASP A 335 28.73 -18.34 20.70
CA ASP A 335 29.77 -18.78 21.64
C ASP A 335 29.15 -19.45 22.89
N PRO A 336 29.42 -20.75 23.13
CA PRO A 336 28.83 -21.48 24.25
C PRO A 336 29.28 -20.98 25.63
N GLY A 337 30.54 -20.54 25.76
CA GLY A 337 31.09 -20.06 27.03
C GLY A 337 30.47 -18.73 27.46
N LEU A 338 30.40 -17.79 26.51
CA LEU A 338 29.74 -16.51 26.68
C LEU A 338 28.24 -16.71 26.95
N LYS A 339 27.57 -17.61 26.21
CA LYS A 339 26.17 -17.96 26.45
C LYS A 339 25.93 -18.46 27.87
N ALA A 340 26.76 -19.37 28.37
CA ALA A 340 26.64 -19.90 29.74
C ALA A 340 26.87 -18.81 30.80
N ALA A 341 27.85 -17.93 30.58
CA ALA A 341 28.13 -16.80 31.47
C ALA A 341 26.98 -15.78 31.51
N LEU A 342 26.40 -15.45 30.35
CA LEU A 342 25.24 -14.57 30.23
C LEU A 342 24.01 -15.19 30.89
N GLN A 343 23.71 -16.46 30.61
CA GLN A 343 22.62 -17.20 31.24
C GLN A 343 22.72 -17.15 32.77
N LYS A 344 23.88 -17.52 33.33
CA LYS A 344 24.12 -17.45 34.79
C LYS A 344 23.89 -16.05 35.37
N LYS A 345 24.35 -15.01 34.66
CA LYS A 345 24.21 -13.61 35.09
C LYS A 345 22.74 -13.16 35.06
N TRP A 346 22.00 -13.55 34.03
CA TRP A 346 20.60 -13.14 33.85
C TRP A 346 19.64 -13.95 34.71
N ASP A 347 19.92 -15.23 34.98
CA ASP A 347 19.17 -16.03 35.96
C ASP A 347 19.29 -15.47 37.37
N SER A 348 20.46 -14.88 37.70
CA SER A 348 20.68 -14.22 38.99
C SER A 348 20.00 -12.86 39.10
N ALA A 349 19.58 -12.27 37.98
CA ALA A 349 18.88 -10.98 37.94
C ALA A 349 17.89 -10.93 36.75
N PRO A 350 16.77 -11.66 36.81
CA PRO A 350 15.88 -11.87 35.65
C PRO A 350 15.31 -10.57 35.09
N SER A 351 14.97 -9.62 35.96
CA SER A 351 14.39 -8.31 35.62
C SER A 351 15.40 -7.29 35.08
N ARG A 352 16.63 -7.71 34.74
CA ARG A 352 17.62 -6.84 34.09
C ARG A 352 17.05 -6.24 32.80
N PRO A 353 17.13 -4.91 32.60
CA PRO A 353 16.68 -4.26 31.36
C PRO A 353 17.46 -4.76 30.13
N SER A 354 16.82 -4.71 28.96
CA SER A 354 17.37 -5.13 27.67
C SER A 354 18.65 -4.39 27.33
N ALA A 355 18.70 -3.08 27.58
CA ALA A 355 19.93 -2.28 27.38
C ALA A 355 21.11 -2.81 28.22
N SER A 356 20.86 -3.19 29.48
CA SER A 356 21.88 -3.77 30.36
C SER A 356 22.27 -5.19 29.92
N LYS A 357 21.30 -6.02 29.52
CA LYS A 357 21.58 -7.35 28.94
C LYS A 357 22.43 -7.23 27.67
N TRP A 358 22.15 -6.25 26.81
CA TRP A 358 22.96 -5.98 25.61
C TRP A 358 24.40 -5.57 25.95
N ALA A 359 24.59 -4.68 26.93
CA ALA A 359 25.91 -4.26 27.39
C ALA A 359 26.69 -5.40 28.10
N ASP A 360 25.97 -6.31 28.76
CA ASP A 360 26.57 -7.48 29.42
C ASP A 360 27.29 -8.39 28.40
N ILE A 361 26.81 -8.47 27.16
CA ILE A 361 27.44 -9.25 26.07
C ILE A 361 28.89 -8.78 25.86
N ASP A 362 29.09 -7.47 25.68
CA ASP A 362 30.42 -6.90 25.45
C ASP A 362 31.30 -6.98 26.70
N THR A 363 30.69 -6.76 27.86
CA THR A 363 31.40 -6.76 29.15
C THR A 363 31.96 -8.15 29.46
N LEU A 364 31.14 -9.19 29.32
CA LEU A 364 31.55 -10.57 29.59
C LEU A 364 32.50 -11.12 28.51
N ALA A 365 32.30 -10.72 27.25
CA ALA A 365 33.24 -11.07 26.20
C ALA A 365 34.65 -10.51 26.48
N LYS A 366 34.74 -9.23 26.89
CA LYS A 366 36.00 -8.58 27.27
C LYS A 366 36.62 -9.14 28.55
N SER A 367 35.81 -9.67 29.48
CA SER A 367 36.30 -10.30 30.72
C SER A 367 36.78 -11.74 30.54
N GLY A 368 36.91 -12.23 29.29
CA GLY A 368 37.47 -13.54 28.98
C GLY A 368 36.45 -14.68 28.87
N ALA A 369 35.15 -14.40 28.85
CA ALA A 369 34.13 -15.44 28.63
C ALA A 369 33.98 -15.83 27.15
N LEU A 370 34.56 -15.05 26.23
CA LEU A 370 34.53 -15.31 24.79
C LEU A 370 35.61 -16.33 24.42
N SER A 371 35.20 -17.47 23.86
CA SER A 371 36.08 -18.52 23.36
C SER A 371 36.29 -18.48 21.84
N LYS A 372 35.31 -17.95 21.11
CA LYS A 372 35.32 -17.72 19.65
C LYS A 372 35.97 -16.40 19.28
N SER A 373 36.08 -16.11 17.99
CA SER A 373 36.70 -14.85 17.55
C SER A 373 35.81 -13.64 17.88
N SER A 374 36.44 -12.49 18.13
CA SER A 374 35.73 -11.21 18.30
C SER A 374 34.93 -10.83 17.07
N LYS A 375 35.36 -11.28 15.89
CA LYS A 375 34.64 -11.12 14.62
C LYS A 375 33.31 -11.88 14.62
N ASP A 376 33.28 -13.13 15.09
CA ASP A 376 32.05 -13.92 15.16
C ASP A 376 30.99 -13.26 16.06
N LEU A 377 31.44 -12.66 17.18
CA LEU A 377 30.56 -11.92 18.08
C LEU A 377 30.03 -10.64 17.43
N LEU A 378 30.88 -9.88 16.72
CA LEU A 378 30.47 -8.68 16.01
C LEU A 378 29.41 -9.00 14.96
N GLU A 379 29.64 -10.03 14.16
CA GLU A 379 28.70 -10.50 13.13
C GLU A 379 27.37 -10.97 13.74
N ALA A 380 27.41 -11.69 14.87
CA ALA A 380 26.20 -12.08 15.59
C ALA A 380 25.41 -10.86 16.10
N LYS A 381 26.09 -9.84 16.62
CA LYS A 381 25.43 -8.60 17.06
C LYS A 381 24.79 -7.84 15.89
N GLN A 382 25.44 -7.80 14.73
CA GLN A 382 24.87 -7.23 13.51
C GLN A 382 23.59 -7.98 13.08
N ASP A 383 23.61 -9.31 13.11
CA ASP A 383 22.42 -10.13 12.80
C ASP A 383 21.28 -9.89 13.79
N ILE A 384 21.58 -9.75 15.08
CA ILE A 384 20.57 -9.44 16.11
C ILE A 384 19.96 -8.05 15.87
N VAL A 385 20.77 -7.05 15.52
CA VAL A 385 20.24 -5.71 15.18
C VAL A 385 19.27 -5.84 14.01
N LEU A 386 19.67 -6.51 12.92
CA LEU A 386 18.81 -6.74 11.76
C LEU A 386 17.53 -7.50 12.13
N GLU A 387 17.61 -8.54 12.96
CA GLU A 387 16.43 -9.35 13.34
C GLU A 387 15.34 -8.54 14.05
N TYR A 388 15.77 -7.57 14.86
CA TYR A 388 14.88 -6.75 15.67
C TYR A 388 14.49 -5.41 15.02
N THR A 389 15.10 -5.01 13.91
CA THR A 389 14.86 -3.68 13.32
C THR A 389 14.64 -3.65 11.83
N TYR A 390 15.07 -4.67 11.10
CA TYR A 390 14.94 -4.70 9.64
C TYR A 390 13.47 -4.87 9.22
N PRO A 391 13.02 -4.22 8.13
CA PRO A 391 11.67 -4.35 7.61
C PRO A 391 11.20 -5.80 7.44
N ARG A 392 9.99 -6.07 7.94
CA ARG A 392 9.19 -7.26 7.65
C ARG A 392 8.18 -6.89 6.57
N LEU A 393 8.33 -7.51 5.39
CA LEU A 393 7.51 -7.24 4.23
C LEU A 393 6.57 -8.42 3.99
N ASP A 394 5.31 -8.16 3.65
CA ASP A 394 4.51 -9.17 2.96
C ASP A 394 4.98 -9.25 1.51
N ALA A 395 6.00 -10.09 1.29
CA ALA A 395 6.65 -10.21 0.00
C ALA A 395 5.70 -10.73 -1.08
N GLU A 396 4.64 -11.49 -0.75
CA GLU A 396 3.71 -12.04 -1.75
C GLU A 396 2.93 -10.93 -2.47
N VAL A 397 2.60 -9.84 -1.78
CA VAL A 397 1.97 -8.63 -2.34
C VAL A 397 2.84 -8.02 -3.46
N SER A 398 4.17 -8.15 -3.33
CA SER A 398 5.14 -7.52 -4.23
C SER A 398 5.47 -8.39 -5.46
N LYS A 399 5.22 -9.71 -5.42
CA LYS A 399 5.77 -10.69 -6.38
C LYS A 399 4.99 -10.81 -7.69
N LYS A 400 3.68 -10.50 -7.69
CA LYS A 400 2.80 -10.74 -8.85
C LYS A 400 2.17 -9.46 -9.37
N LEU A 401 2.08 -9.34 -10.69
CA LEU A 401 1.47 -8.21 -11.38
C LEU A 401 -0.02 -8.07 -11.07
N ASN A 402 -0.73 -9.17 -10.81
CA ASN A 402 -2.18 -9.18 -10.61
C ASN A 402 -2.66 -8.98 -9.16
N HIS A 403 -1.74 -8.66 -8.24
CA HIS A 403 -2.09 -8.44 -6.84
C HIS A 403 -2.90 -7.14 -6.69
N LEU A 404 -3.98 -7.20 -5.91
CA LEU A 404 -4.85 -6.07 -5.58
C LEU A 404 -4.40 -5.45 -4.26
N LEU A 405 -4.23 -4.13 -4.21
CA LEU A 405 -3.87 -3.44 -2.97
C LEU A 405 -4.80 -2.27 -2.70
N LYS A 406 -5.11 -2.05 -1.41
CA LYS A 406 -6.05 -1.02 -0.95
C LYS A 406 -5.71 0.36 -1.53
N SER A 407 -6.70 1.03 -2.08
CA SER A 407 -6.54 2.37 -2.65
C SER A 407 -6.10 3.39 -1.60
N PRO A 408 -5.27 4.38 -1.97
CA PRO A 408 -5.12 5.61 -1.19
C PRO A 408 -6.48 6.30 -1.00
N PHE A 409 -6.57 7.08 0.07
CA PHE A 409 -7.72 7.88 0.49
C PHE A 409 -9.00 7.10 0.85
N VAL A 410 -9.07 5.77 0.78
CA VAL A 410 -10.26 5.06 1.30
C VAL A 410 -10.32 5.14 2.83
N VAL A 411 -11.52 5.03 3.38
CA VAL A 411 -11.73 4.96 4.84
C VAL A 411 -11.46 3.54 5.32
N HIS A 412 -10.73 3.40 6.42
CA HIS A 412 -10.58 2.11 7.07
C HIS A 412 -11.81 1.81 7.95
N PRO A 413 -12.59 0.75 7.69
CA PRO A 413 -13.90 0.55 8.32
C PRO A 413 -13.83 0.35 9.84
N GLY A 414 -12.73 -0.20 10.34
CA GLY A 414 -12.56 -0.44 11.78
C GLY A 414 -12.04 0.75 12.59
N THR A 415 -11.55 1.82 11.94
CA THR A 415 -10.92 2.97 12.63
C THR A 415 -11.50 4.31 12.18
N GLY A 416 -12.22 4.35 11.07
CA GLY A 416 -12.71 5.58 10.46
C GLY A 416 -11.63 6.44 9.80
N ARG A 417 -10.34 6.10 9.97
CA ARG A 417 -9.22 6.89 9.47
C ARG A 417 -9.08 6.77 7.97
N VAL A 418 -8.75 7.89 7.33
CA VAL A 418 -8.47 7.95 5.90
C VAL A 418 -7.08 7.38 5.60
N CYS A 419 -6.94 6.59 4.53
CA CYS A 419 -5.65 6.03 4.09
C CYS A 419 -4.81 7.11 3.38
N VAL A 420 -4.20 8.01 4.14
CA VAL A 420 -3.49 9.19 3.61
C VAL A 420 -2.05 8.91 3.19
N PRO A 421 -1.50 9.64 2.20
CA PRO A 421 -0.07 9.60 1.88
C PRO A 421 0.82 10.03 3.06
N ILE A 422 2.03 9.47 3.11
CA ILE A 422 3.06 9.75 4.12
C ILE A 422 4.21 10.50 3.44
N ASP A 423 4.58 11.67 3.95
CA ASP A 423 5.75 12.42 3.47
C ASP A 423 7.04 11.81 4.03
N VAL A 424 7.78 11.08 3.20
CA VAL A 424 9.02 10.41 3.58
C VAL A 424 10.10 11.38 4.09
N ARG A 425 10.09 12.64 3.62
CA ARG A 425 11.08 13.66 4.06
C ARG A 425 10.94 13.98 5.54
N LYS A 426 9.76 13.73 6.11
CA LYS A 426 9.40 13.98 7.50
C LYS A 426 8.74 12.75 8.13
N VAL A 427 9.19 11.54 7.74
CA VAL A 427 8.56 10.28 8.15
C VAL A 427 8.49 10.09 9.68
N GLU A 428 9.43 10.65 10.44
CA GLU A 428 9.45 10.62 11.91
C GLU A 428 8.33 11.48 12.53
N GLU A 429 7.82 12.47 11.81
CA GLU A 429 6.75 13.38 12.27
C GLU A 429 5.35 12.80 12.00
N PHE A 430 5.24 11.70 11.24
CA PHE A 430 3.94 11.11 10.90
C PHE A 430 3.29 10.43 12.11
N ASP A 431 2.16 10.96 12.57
CA ASP A 431 1.36 10.38 13.65
C ASP A 431 0.16 9.57 13.10
N PRO A 432 0.19 8.21 13.16
CA PRO A 432 -0.92 7.38 12.70
C PRO A 432 -2.20 7.55 13.54
N LEU A 433 -2.08 8.03 14.77
CA LEU A 433 -3.19 8.28 15.69
C LEU A 433 -3.78 9.70 15.52
N GLY A 434 -3.06 10.60 14.84
CA GLY A 434 -3.52 11.93 14.48
C GLY A 434 -4.14 12.04 13.08
N VAL A 435 -4.11 10.97 12.27
CA VAL A 435 -4.72 10.96 10.93
C VAL A 435 -6.24 11.12 11.03
N PRO A 436 -6.87 12.08 10.32
CA PRO A 436 -8.28 12.37 10.52
C PRO A 436 -9.18 11.18 10.16
N THR A 437 -10.26 11.07 10.94
CA THR A 437 -11.36 10.14 10.69
C THR A 437 -12.41 10.77 9.78
N VAL A 438 -13.17 9.94 9.07
CA VAL A 438 -14.26 10.40 8.20
C VAL A 438 -15.29 11.26 8.95
N THR A 439 -15.58 10.95 10.20
CA THR A 439 -16.52 11.72 11.03
C THR A 439 -15.97 13.08 11.44
N GLU A 440 -14.68 13.18 11.75
CA GLU A 440 -14.03 14.46 12.04
C GLU A 440 -14.04 15.36 10.80
N LEU A 441 -13.71 14.81 9.63
CA LEU A 441 -13.70 15.57 8.37
C LEU A 441 -15.09 16.09 7.99
N LEU A 442 -16.14 15.31 8.20
CA LEU A 442 -17.51 15.75 7.93
C LEU A 442 -17.95 16.85 8.92
N ALA A 443 -17.55 16.76 10.19
CA ALA A 443 -17.81 17.80 11.17
C ALA A 443 -17.08 19.11 10.84
N GLU A 444 -15.81 19.03 10.43
CA GLU A 444 -15.01 20.20 10.01
C GLU A 444 -15.67 20.96 8.84
N ILE A 445 -16.32 20.23 7.92
CA ILE A 445 -17.07 20.87 6.82
C ILE A 445 -18.29 21.62 7.34
N ASP A 446 -19.05 21.03 8.26
CA ASP A 446 -20.27 21.63 8.80
C ASP A 446 -19.96 22.83 9.72
N GLU A 447 -18.77 22.86 10.34
CA GLU A 447 -18.25 23.94 11.19
C GLU A 447 -17.50 25.03 10.41
N TRP A 448 -17.30 24.88 9.09
CA TRP A 448 -16.48 25.81 8.31
C TRP A 448 -17.16 27.17 8.14
N GLU A 449 -16.57 28.21 8.73
CA GLU A 449 -17.02 29.62 8.67
C GLU A 449 -16.13 30.48 7.74
N GLY A 450 -15.87 30.03 6.50
CA GLY A 450 -15.06 30.83 5.57
C GLY A 450 -15.85 31.88 4.80
N ASP A 451 -15.16 32.96 4.41
CA ASP A 451 -15.75 34.03 3.59
C ASP A 451 -16.28 33.46 2.27
N GLU A 452 -17.55 33.79 1.95
CA GLU A 452 -18.18 33.55 0.64
C GLU A 452 -17.46 34.38 -0.44
N THR A 453 -16.24 33.98 -0.78
CA THR A 453 -15.60 34.38 -2.03
C THR A 453 -16.22 33.54 -3.14
N ASP A 454 -16.52 34.16 -4.29
CA ASP A 454 -17.21 33.54 -5.44
C ASP A 454 -16.51 32.29 -6.03
N LYS A 455 -15.33 31.91 -5.53
CA LYS A 455 -14.64 30.66 -5.93
C LYS A 455 -15.16 29.49 -5.10
N LYS A 456 -15.92 28.59 -5.72
CA LYS A 456 -16.33 27.30 -5.14
C LYS A 456 -15.12 26.41 -4.88
N ILE A 457 -14.52 26.53 -3.70
CA ILE A 457 -13.45 25.61 -3.28
C ILE A 457 -14.02 24.22 -2.95
N PRO A 458 -13.32 23.13 -3.33
CA PRO A 458 -13.71 21.77 -2.98
C PRO A 458 -13.81 21.55 -1.46
N ASP A 459 -14.77 20.75 -1.00
CA ASP A 459 -15.01 20.56 0.44
C ASP A 459 -13.80 19.96 1.19
N TRP A 460 -12.99 19.11 0.57
CA TRP A 460 -11.79 18.58 1.20
C TRP A 460 -10.74 19.68 1.52
N GLU A 461 -10.77 20.83 0.83
CA GLU A 461 -9.89 21.97 1.14
C GLU A 461 -10.25 22.68 2.44
N LYS A 462 -11.48 22.48 2.91
CA LYS A 462 -12.00 23.05 4.16
C LYS A 462 -11.64 22.22 5.39
N THR A 463 -10.91 21.12 5.20
CA THR A 463 -10.71 20.08 6.22
C THR A 463 -9.23 19.80 6.47
N SER A 464 -8.95 19.08 7.55
CA SER A 464 -7.65 18.50 7.87
C SER A 464 -7.18 17.43 6.85
N LEU A 465 -8.01 17.08 5.85
CA LEU A 465 -7.59 16.26 4.71
C LEU A 465 -6.74 17.04 3.69
N LYS A 466 -6.86 18.38 3.65
CA LYS A 466 -6.20 19.24 2.66
C LYS A 466 -4.69 18.99 2.50
N PRO A 467 -3.87 18.94 3.57
CA PRO A 467 -2.42 18.77 3.43
C PRO A 467 -2.03 17.45 2.73
N TYR A 468 -2.83 16.40 2.93
CA TYR A 468 -2.60 15.09 2.34
C TYR A 468 -2.96 15.06 0.85
N VAL A 469 -4.03 15.76 0.46
CA VAL A 469 -4.42 15.91 -0.95
C VAL A 469 -3.44 16.82 -1.69
N ASP A 470 -2.98 17.89 -1.06
CA ASP A 470 -1.94 18.78 -1.62
C ASP A 470 -0.63 18.02 -1.87
N PHE A 471 -0.20 17.19 -0.91
CA PHE A 471 0.96 16.31 -1.09
C PHE A 471 0.77 15.35 -2.27
N PHE A 472 -0.41 14.72 -2.37
CA PHE A 472 -0.73 13.80 -3.46
C PHE A 472 -0.73 14.50 -4.83
N ARG A 473 -1.32 15.70 -4.91
CA ARG A 473 -1.32 16.55 -6.10
C ARG A 473 0.12 16.86 -6.55
N GLY A 474 0.98 17.26 -5.62
CA GLY A 474 2.40 17.51 -5.89
C GLY A 474 3.14 16.27 -6.41
N PHE A 475 2.87 15.10 -5.82
CA PHE A 475 3.41 13.82 -6.27
C PHE A 475 2.98 13.50 -7.72
N ILE A 476 1.69 13.66 -8.04
CA ILE A 476 1.13 13.42 -9.38
C ILE A 476 1.75 14.38 -10.41
N ALA A 477 1.86 15.66 -10.09
CA ALA A 477 2.48 16.65 -10.97
C ALA A 477 3.93 16.25 -11.32
N GLY A 478 4.69 15.75 -10.33
CA GLY A 478 6.02 15.20 -10.55
C GLY A 478 6.02 13.97 -11.47
N LEU A 479 5.08 13.05 -11.28
CA LEU A 479 4.93 11.84 -12.11
C LEU A 479 4.59 12.18 -13.56
N LEU A 480 3.56 13.00 -13.79
CA LEU A 480 3.11 13.38 -15.13
C LEU A 480 4.16 14.16 -15.92
N ARG A 481 5.01 14.95 -15.24
CA ARG A 481 6.14 15.63 -15.89
C ARG A 481 7.17 14.63 -16.43
N GLU A 482 7.49 13.58 -15.69
CA GLU A 482 8.43 12.55 -16.15
C GLU A 482 7.81 11.71 -17.28
N GLU A 483 6.51 11.38 -17.23
CA GLU A 483 5.81 10.67 -18.32
C GLU A 483 5.88 11.43 -19.65
N LYS A 484 5.63 12.75 -19.64
CA LYS A 484 5.80 13.61 -20.83
C LYS A 484 7.24 13.63 -21.33
N GLY A 485 8.20 13.72 -20.41
CA GLY A 485 9.63 13.71 -20.74
C GLY A 485 10.10 12.38 -21.34
N GLY A 486 9.54 11.26 -20.89
CA GLY A 486 9.79 9.93 -21.43
C GLY A 486 9.37 9.83 -22.90
N VAL A 487 8.16 10.26 -23.23
CA VAL A 487 7.63 10.26 -24.62
C VAL A 487 8.50 11.13 -25.54
N LYS A 488 8.98 12.28 -25.07
CA LYS A 488 9.87 13.14 -25.87
C LYS A 488 11.21 12.45 -26.17
N ARG A 489 11.82 11.80 -25.17
CA ARG A 489 13.09 11.07 -25.33
C ARG A 489 12.94 9.84 -26.24
N GLU A 490 11.82 9.13 -26.16
CA GLU A 490 11.51 8.00 -27.05
C GLU A 490 11.45 8.48 -28.52
N ARG A 491 10.76 9.59 -28.79
CA ARG A 491 10.70 10.20 -30.15
C ARG A 491 12.06 10.66 -30.67
N GLU A 492 12.83 11.37 -29.84
CA GLU A 492 14.18 11.83 -30.24
C GLU A 492 15.17 10.66 -30.42
N GLY A 493 14.97 9.54 -29.72
CA GLY A 493 15.76 8.32 -29.89
C GLY A 493 15.44 7.57 -31.17
N GLU A 494 14.16 7.48 -31.55
CA GLU A 494 13.70 6.90 -32.82
C GLU A 494 14.16 7.73 -34.03
N ASP A 495 14.18 9.07 -33.90
CA ASP A 495 14.67 9.98 -34.96
C ASP A 495 16.20 9.92 -35.17
N MET A 496 16.96 9.35 -34.23
CA MET A 496 18.41 9.16 -34.33
C MET A 496 18.82 7.75 -34.78
N GLU A 497 17.85 6.85 -34.98
CA GLU A 497 18.03 5.52 -35.58
C GLU A 497 17.58 5.50 -37.05
N PHE A 498 18.12 6.39 -37.90
CA PHE A 498 17.96 6.32 -39.36
C PHE A 498 19.26 6.61 -40.13
#